data_AF-A0A0D9UW24-F1
#
_entry.id   AF-A0A0D9UW24-F1
#
_cell.length_a   1.000
_cell.length_b   1.000
_cell.length_c   1.000
_cell.angle_alpha   90.00
_cell.angle_beta   90.00
_cell.angle_gamma   90.00
#
_symmetry.space_group_name_H-M   'P 1'
#
loop_
_entity.id
_entity.type
_entity.pdbx_description
1 polymer ?
#
loop_
_entity_poly.entity_id
_entity_poly.type
_entity_poly.pdbx_seq_one_letter_code
_entity_poly.pdbx_strand_id
1 'polypeptide(L)'
;MDVYGFNLEHGQETGGFIWIRSNDETQGSNYIGAGWNVYPEGYNDSHAHFTTFWFVDPSKGCLDMNCPGFQSTGGSHPIIPGQDPKTGDWEIYYGFNGEAKIIGFYPRHLFTSLSYKPVNIVFGGVVSHVEDKLSPPMGSGIAPPKDDAASFSNLKFFDAAGNAYPIDRKLEYMSSSCYLVTDIASYKFFYGGPGNVCS
;
A
#
# COMPACT_ATOMS: atom_id res chain seq x y z
N MET A 1 -2.64 6.59 7.34
CA MET A 1 -2.44 5.15 7.61
C MET A 1 -1.61 5.06 8.87
N ASP A 2 -2.10 4.33 9.86
CA ASP A 2 -1.36 4.10 11.09
C ASP A 2 -0.16 3.17 10.81
N VAL A 3 0.98 3.41 11.49
CA VAL A 3 2.23 2.68 11.30
C VAL A 3 2.60 1.99 12.60
N TYR A 4 3.01 0.72 12.51
CA TYR A 4 3.36 -0.10 13.67
C TYR A 4 4.69 -0.82 13.44
N GLY A 5 5.48 -0.95 14.49
CA GLY A 5 6.70 -1.76 14.49
C GLY A 5 6.46 -3.09 15.19
N PHE A 6 7.04 -4.15 14.63
CA PHE A 6 7.04 -5.49 15.21
C PHE A 6 8.44 -6.06 15.16
N ASN A 7 8.82 -6.84 16.16
CA ASN A 7 10.06 -7.61 16.11
C ASN A 7 9.82 -8.92 15.36
N LEU A 8 9.78 -8.83 14.04
CA LEU A 8 9.66 -9.95 13.11
C LEU A 8 11.00 -10.64 12.88
N GLU A 9 10.92 -11.92 12.53
CA GLU A 9 12.06 -12.74 12.09
C GLU A 9 12.20 -12.75 10.55
N HIS A 10 13.34 -13.20 10.06
CA HIS A 10 13.52 -13.52 8.64
C HIS A 10 12.44 -14.49 8.15
N GLY A 11 11.93 -14.24 6.94
CA GLY A 11 10.81 -14.99 6.36
C GLY A 11 9.43 -14.56 6.85
N GLN A 12 9.28 -13.42 7.53
CA GLN A 12 7.99 -12.78 7.84
C GLN A 12 7.92 -11.38 7.25
N GLU A 13 6.70 -10.94 6.93
CA GLU A 13 6.39 -9.57 6.51
C GLU A 13 5.04 -9.13 7.05
N THR A 14 4.95 -7.87 7.48
CA THR A 14 3.68 -7.21 7.75
C THR A 14 3.73 -5.77 7.29
N GLY A 15 2.60 -5.23 6.84
CA GLY A 15 2.55 -3.86 6.36
C GLY A 15 1.15 -3.34 6.11
N GLY A 16 1.09 -2.07 5.75
CA GLY A 16 -0.10 -1.39 5.26
C GLY A 16 0.25 -0.67 3.96
N PHE A 17 -0.58 -0.86 2.94
CA PHE A 17 -0.31 -0.31 1.61
C PHE A 17 -1.56 0.28 0.95
N ILE A 18 -1.32 1.22 0.04
CA ILE A 18 -2.25 1.64 -1.01
C ILE A 18 -1.55 1.35 -2.33
N TRP A 19 -2.20 0.63 -3.23
CA TRP A 19 -1.64 0.29 -4.53
C TRP A 19 -2.70 0.29 -5.62
N ILE A 20 -2.25 0.50 -6.84
CA ILE A 20 -3.05 0.49 -8.04
C ILE A 20 -2.64 -0.75 -8.82
N ARG A 21 -3.64 -1.52 -9.25
CA ARG A 21 -3.49 -2.74 -10.02
C ARG A 21 -4.18 -2.59 -11.36
N SER A 22 -3.56 -3.06 -12.44
CA SER A 22 -4.24 -3.26 -13.72
C SER A 22 -5.24 -4.41 -13.66
N ASN A 23 -6.44 -4.20 -14.21
CA ASN A 23 -7.47 -5.25 -14.28
C ASN A 23 -7.22 -6.25 -15.42
N ASP A 24 -6.15 -6.07 -16.19
CA ASP A 24 -5.78 -6.91 -17.30
C ASP A 24 -4.81 -8.02 -16.89
N GLU A 25 -5.37 -9.15 -16.48
CA GLU A 25 -4.61 -10.32 -16.05
C GLU A 25 -3.82 -10.98 -17.20
N THR A 26 -4.09 -10.63 -18.46
CA THR A 26 -3.39 -11.18 -19.62
C THR A 26 -1.98 -10.62 -19.82
N GLN A 27 -1.66 -9.50 -19.17
CA GLN A 27 -0.37 -8.81 -19.32
C GLN A 27 0.48 -8.80 -18.06
N GLY A 28 0.20 -9.75 -17.15
CA GLY A 28 0.94 -9.90 -15.91
C GLY A 28 0.46 -8.98 -14.80
N SER A 29 1.21 -9.03 -13.71
CA SER A 29 0.92 -8.44 -12.42
C SER A 29 1.42 -6.99 -12.36
N ASN A 30 0.66 -6.09 -12.98
CA ASN A 30 1.00 -4.66 -13.06
C ASN A 30 0.51 -3.92 -11.81
N TYR A 31 1.45 -3.61 -10.91
CA TYR A 31 1.19 -2.92 -9.64
C TYR A 31 2.07 -1.69 -9.49
N ILE A 32 1.53 -0.66 -8.86
CA ILE A 32 2.27 0.46 -8.31
C ILE A 32 1.69 0.80 -6.95
N GLY A 33 2.52 0.95 -5.92
CA GLY A 33 2.02 1.20 -4.58
C GLY A 33 3.00 1.90 -3.67
N ALA A 34 2.45 2.39 -2.56
CA ALA A 34 3.20 2.99 -1.48
C ALA A 34 2.55 2.64 -0.14
N GLY A 35 3.38 2.56 0.89
CA GLY A 35 2.93 2.28 2.23
C GLY A 35 4.08 2.13 3.21
N TRP A 36 3.90 1.23 4.17
CA TRP A 36 4.94 0.82 5.09
C TRP A 36 4.93 -0.70 5.26
N ASN A 37 6.09 -1.28 5.54
CA ASN A 37 6.20 -2.65 6.01
C ASN A 37 7.35 -2.82 6.99
N VAL A 38 7.28 -3.92 7.73
CA VAL A 38 8.42 -4.54 8.43
C VAL A 38 8.75 -5.80 7.65
N TYR A 39 9.96 -5.85 7.07
CA TYR A 39 10.39 -6.95 6.22
C TYR A 39 11.88 -7.27 6.44
N PRO A 40 12.20 -8.10 7.45
CA PRO A 40 13.59 -8.37 7.81
C PRO A 40 14.43 -9.00 6.73
N GLU A 41 13.82 -9.79 5.85
CA GLU A 41 14.52 -10.39 4.71
C GLU A 41 15.03 -9.33 3.72
N GLY A 42 14.29 -8.24 3.52
CA GLY A 42 14.66 -7.16 2.60
C GLY A 42 15.55 -6.09 3.23
N TYR A 43 15.28 -5.72 4.49
CA TYR A 43 15.96 -4.60 5.16
C TYR A 43 17.10 -5.01 6.09
N ASN A 44 17.21 -6.30 6.41
CA ASN A 44 18.15 -6.80 7.41
C ASN A 44 18.00 -6.13 8.79
N ASP A 45 16.77 -5.71 9.12
CA ASP A 45 16.34 -5.20 10.42
C ASP A 45 14.84 -5.49 10.64
N SER A 46 14.29 -5.12 11.80
CA SER A 46 12.86 -5.30 12.11
C SER A 46 12.16 -3.95 12.35
N HIS A 47 12.65 -2.89 11.71
CA HIS A 47 12.01 -1.58 11.80
C HIS A 47 10.88 -1.46 10.77
N ALA A 48 9.93 -0.57 11.04
CA ALA A 48 8.96 -0.17 10.03
C ALA A 48 9.63 0.79 9.05
N HIS A 49 9.62 0.43 7.77
CA HIS A 49 10.16 1.25 6.70
C HIS A 49 9.02 1.82 5.85
N PHE A 50 9.25 3.02 5.32
CA PHE A 50 8.41 3.53 4.25
C PHE A 50 8.80 2.85 2.95
N THR A 51 7.81 2.34 2.22
CA THR A 51 8.06 1.43 1.11
C THR A 51 7.23 1.85 -0.09
N THR A 52 7.91 2.08 -1.20
CA THR A 52 7.29 2.20 -2.53
C THR A 52 7.58 0.95 -3.33
N PHE A 53 6.69 0.56 -4.22
CA PHE A 53 6.95 -0.58 -5.08
C PHE A 53 6.25 -0.45 -6.42
N TRP A 54 6.82 -1.09 -7.43
CA TRP A 54 6.13 -1.35 -8.68
C TRP A 54 6.55 -2.70 -9.24
N PHE A 55 5.61 -3.37 -9.90
CA PHE A 55 5.86 -4.62 -10.59
C PHE A 55 5.11 -4.62 -11.91
N VAL A 56 5.69 -5.24 -12.92
CA VAL A 56 5.03 -5.57 -14.20
C VAL A 56 4.77 -7.07 -14.25
N ASP A 57 5.74 -7.85 -13.76
CA ASP A 57 5.68 -9.30 -13.60
C ASP A 57 6.64 -9.72 -12.46
N PRO A 58 6.65 -11.00 -12.02
CA PRO A 58 7.50 -11.47 -10.91
C PRO A 58 9.01 -11.28 -11.14
N SER A 59 9.46 -11.15 -12.39
CA SER A 59 10.87 -10.95 -12.76
C SER A 59 11.23 -9.48 -13.01
N LYS A 60 10.22 -8.61 -13.17
CA LYS A 60 10.39 -7.19 -13.50
C LYS A 60 9.59 -6.31 -12.55
N GLY A 61 10.29 -5.78 -11.57
CA GLY A 61 9.77 -4.81 -10.64
C GLY A 61 10.88 -4.15 -9.84
N CYS A 62 10.48 -3.35 -8.87
CA CYS A 62 11.37 -2.79 -7.90
C CYS A 62 10.63 -2.55 -6.58
N LEU A 63 11.38 -2.72 -5.49
CA LEU A 63 10.96 -2.47 -4.13
C LEU A 63 11.82 -1.36 -3.53
N ASP A 64 11.18 -0.57 -2.67
CA ASP A 64 11.78 0.43 -1.80
C ASP A 64 12.31 1.71 -2.51
N MET A 65 12.96 2.60 -1.75
CA MET A 65 13.63 3.83 -2.18
C MET A 65 14.74 3.59 -3.22
N ASN A 66 15.12 2.33 -3.47
CA ASN A 66 16.06 1.96 -4.53
C ASN A 66 15.43 2.01 -5.93
N CYS A 67 14.12 2.26 -6.03
CA CYS A 67 13.46 2.41 -7.30
C CYS A 67 13.83 3.72 -8.01
N PRO A 68 14.13 3.67 -9.32
CA PRO A 68 14.37 4.88 -10.11
C PRO A 68 13.20 5.86 -9.92
N GLY A 69 13.48 7.08 -9.45
CA GLY A 69 12.48 8.11 -9.21
C GLY A 69 12.36 8.59 -7.76
N PHE A 70 13.05 7.95 -6.79
CA PHE A 70 13.01 8.38 -5.40
C PHE A 70 14.05 9.47 -5.09
N GLN A 71 13.59 10.69 -4.78
CA GLN A 71 14.41 11.76 -4.18
C GLN A 71 13.73 12.29 -2.92
N SER A 72 14.34 12.03 -1.76
CA SER A 72 13.92 12.58 -0.47
C SER A 72 14.08 14.09 -0.46
N THR A 73 12.97 14.81 -0.37
CA THR A 73 12.97 16.24 -0.05
C THR A 73 12.28 16.39 1.29
N GLY A 74 13.09 16.74 2.30
CA GLY A 74 12.61 16.88 3.67
C GLY A 74 11.33 17.72 3.74
N GLY A 75 10.35 17.21 4.48
CA GLY A 75 9.03 17.79 4.60
C GLY A 75 7.96 16.73 4.46
N SER A 76 6.76 17.05 4.94
CA SER A 76 5.91 16.02 5.48
C SER A 76 4.43 16.26 5.03
N HIS A 77 3.83 15.47 4.11
CA HIS A 77 2.51 15.56 3.42
C HIS A 77 1.84 14.24 2.89
N PRO A 78 0.51 13.96 2.91
CA PRO A 78 -0.13 12.62 2.70
C PRO A 78 0.27 11.74 1.48
N ILE A 79 0.04 10.41 1.57
CA ILE A 79 0.29 9.42 0.49
C ILE A 79 -0.85 9.38 -0.55
N ILE A 80 -0.57 9.68 -1.83
CA ILE A 80 -1.57 9.64 -2.93
C ILE A 80 -0.92 9.01 -4.17
N PRO A 81 -1.44 7.92 -4.74
CA PRO A 81 -1.08 7.48 -6.09
C PRO A 81 -2.07 8.04 -7.14
N GLY A 82 -1.59 8.51 -8.28
CA GLY A 82 -2.39 9.08 -9.38
C GLY A 82 -1.68 9.04 -10.73
N GLN A 83 -2.36 9.36 -11.83
CA GLN A 83 -1.77 9.41 -13.18
C GLN A 83 -1.88 10.83 -13.75
N ASP A 84 -0.77 11.38 -14.26
CA ASP A 84 -0.75 12.66 -14.95
C ASP A 84 -1.50 12.55 -16.30
N PRO A 85 -2.58 13.32 -16.51
CA PRO A 85 -3.36 13.25 -17.75
C PRO A 85 -2.65 13.78 -18.99
N LYS A 86 -1.56 14.54 -18.85
CA LYS A 86 -0.80 15.10 -20.00
C LYS A 86 0.26 14.15 -20.52
N THR A 87 0.96 13.46 -19.61
CA THR A 87 2.09 12.58 -19.92
C THR A 87 1.70 11.10 -19.89
N GLY A 88 0.69 10.74 -19.07
CA GLY A 88 0.31 9.37 -18.78
C GLY A 88 1.22 8.67 -17.76
N ASP A 89 2.11 9.43 -17.10
CA ASP A 89 3.02 8.93 -16.09
C ASP A 89 2.28 8.76 -14.75
N TRP A 90 2.66 7.74 -13.97
CA TRP A 90 2.05 7.45 -12.67
C TRP A 90 2.80 8.16 -11.54
N GLU A 91 2.17 9.12 -10.90
CA GLU A 91 2.73 9.90 -9.81
C GLU A 91 2.41 9.28 -8.45
N ILE A 92 3.40 9.16 -7.58
CA ILE A 92 3.20 8.92 -6.14
C ILE A 92 3.50 10.24 -5.42
N TYR A 93 2.68 10.56 -4.43
CA TYR A 93 2.83 11.65 -3.48
C TYR A 93 3.07 10.98 -2.10
N TYR A 94 4.03 11.45 -1.29
CA TYR A 94 4.22 11.00 0.11
C TYR A 94 4.73 12.13 1.01
N GLY A 95 4.57 11.88 2.31
CA GLY A 95 5.03 12.71 3.42
C GLY A 95 4.06 12.72 4.63
N PHE A 96 4.45 13.40 5.70
CA PHE A 96 3.72 13.54 6.97
C PHE A 96 3.22 14.97 7.41
N ASN A 97 2.06 15.51 6.98
CA ASN A 97 1.39 16.78 7.45
C ASN A 97 1.57 18.15 6.70
N GLY A 98 0.71 18.42 5.68
CA GLY A 98 0.48 19.71 4.97
C GLY A 98 -0.08 19.53 3.52
N GLU A 99 0.27 20.38 2.54
CA GLU A 99 -0.09 20.20 1.11
C GLU A 99 0.72 19.11 0.36
N ALA A 100 0.04 18.18 -0.30
CA ALA A 100 0.65 17.10 -1.09
C ALA A 100 1.55 17.66 -2.21
N LYS A 101 2.80 17.17 -2.31
CA LYS A 101 3.75 17.51 -3.37
C LYS A 101 4.02 16.29 -4.25
N ILE A 102 4.11 16.49 -5.57
CA ILE A 102 4.58 15.46 -6.50
C ILE A 102 6.02 15.11 -6.11
N ILE A 103 6.30 13.86 -5.79
CA ILE A 103 7.63 13.40 -5.33
C ILE A 103 8.28 12.42 -6.31
N GLY A 104 7.57 12.02 -7.36
CA GLY A 104 8.08 11.08 -8.34
C GLY A 104 6.99 10.68 -9.34
N PHE A 105 7.44 10.21 -10.49
CA PHE A 105 6.59 9.68 -11.54
C PHE A 105 7.21 8.39 -12.06
N TYR A 106 6.39 7.38 -12.32
CA TYR A 106 6.78 6.21 -13.07
C TYR A 106 6.39 6.43 -14.53
N PRO A 107 7.38 6.49 -15.43
CA PRO A 107 7.11 6.71 -16.84
C PRO A 107 6.13 5.69 -17.41
N ARG A 108 5.16 6.16 -18.20
CA ARG A 108 4.13 5.34 -18.86
C ARG A 108 4.71 4.09 -19.54
N HIS A 109 5.87 4.23 -20.18
CA HIS A 109 6.53 3.16 -20.94
C HIS A 109 7.08 2.01 -20.09
N LEU A 110 7.17 2.18 -18.76
CA LEU A 110 7.51 1.07 -17.86
C LEU A 110 6.40 0.04 -17.79
N PHE A 111 5.14 0.45 -18.03
CA PHE A 111 3.97 -0.38 -17.86
C PHE A 111 3.30 -0.70 -19.17
N THR A 112 2.82 -1.93 -19.28
CA THR A 112 2.01 -2.34 -20.41
C THR A 112 0.57 -1.89 -20.18
N SER A 113 -0.20 -2.56 -19.33
CA SER A 113 -1.66 -2.38 -19.24
C SER A 113 -2.13 -1.27 -18.30
N LEU A 114 -1.34 -0.92 -17.28
CA LEU A 114 -1.61 0.16 -16.31
C LEU A 114 -1.86 1.52 -17.00
N SER A 115 -1.37 1.72 -18.22
CA SER A 115 -1.40 3.02 -18.87
C SER A 115 -2.65 3.30 -19.73
N TYR A 116 -3.47 2.31 -20.07
CA TYR A 116 -4.63 2.49 -20.96
C TYR A 116 -5.87 1.67 -20.61
N LYS A 117 -5.83 0.83 -19.57
CA LYS A 117 -6.98 0.04 -19.13
C LYS A 117 -7.51 0.52 -17.77
N PRO A 118 -8.79 0.21 -17.44
CA PRO A 118 -9.30 0.43 -16.10
C PRO A 118 -8.40 -0.22 -15.05
N VAL A 119 -8.19 0.52 -13.96
CA VAL A 119 -7.39 0.08 -12.82
C VAL A 119 -8.28 -0.13 -11.61
N ASN A 120 -7.85 -0.99 -10.71
CA ASN A 120 -8.38 -1.08 -9.36
C ASN A 120 -7.44 -0.34 -8.41
N ILE A 121 -8.01 0.48 -7.53
CA ILE A 121 -7.29 1.02 -6.37
C ILE A 121 -7.58 0.09 -5.21
N VAL A 122 -6.52 -0.46 -4.64
CA VAL A 122 -6.54 -1.44 -3.56
C VAL A 122 -5.79 -0.85 -2.37
N PHE A 123 -6.25 -1.15 -1.18
CA PHE A 123 -5.58 -0.75 0.04
C PHE A 123 -5.94 -1.70 1.16
N GLY A 124 -5.05 -1.80 2.13
CA GLY A 124 -5.25 -2.67 3.28
C GLY A 124 -3.94 -3.12 3.88
N GLY A 125 -4.05 -4.08 4.79
CA GLY A 125 -2.89 -4.74 5.37
C GLY A 125 -2.41 -5.89 4.49
N VAL A 126 -1.10 -6.07 4.48
CA VAL A 126 -0.43 -7.22 3.84
C VAL A 126 0.34 -7.96 4.91
N VAL A 127 0.26 -9.28 4.85
CA VAL A 127 1.04 -10.20 5.68
C VAL A 127 1.57 -11.32 4.81
N SER A 128 2.81 -11.72 5.05
CA SER A 128 3.38 -12.92 4.45
C SER A 128 4.29 -13.63 5.45
N HIS A 129 4.41 -14.94 5.30
CA HIS A 129 5.39 -15.72 6.03
C HIS A 129 5.74 -16.99 5.24
N VAL A 130 6.93 -17.54 5.48
CA VAL A 130 7.30 -18.88 4.98
C VAL A 130 6.58 -19.98 5.77
N GLU A 131 6.46 -21.18 5.19
CA GLU A 131 5.60 -22.27 5.69
C GLU A 131 5.91 -22.70 7.14
N ASP A 132 7.15 -22.58 7.60
CA ASP A 132 7.60 -23.00 8.94
C ASP A 132 7.50 -21.89 10.00
N LYS A 133 6.98 -20.72 9.63
CA LYS A 133 6.82 -19.56 10.53
C LYS A 133 5.35 -19.31 10.84
N LEU A 134 5.10 -18.72 12.01
CA LEU A 134 3.78 -18.19 12.35
C LEU A 134 3.50 -16.93 11.53
N SER A 135 2.24 -16.69 11.19
CA SER A 135 1.82 -15.46 10.55
C SER A 135 1.99 -14.29 11.51
N PRO A 136 2.62 -13.17 11.09
CA PRO A 136 2.92 -12.05 11.97
C PRO A 136 1.67 -11.22 12.32
N PRO A 137 1.69 -10.41 13.38
CA PRO A 137 0.62 -9.45 13.63
C PRO A 137 0.48 -8.44 12.48
N MET A 138 -0.75 -8.00 12.21
CA MET A 138 -1.07 -7.00 11.18
C MET A 138 -1.66 -5.74 11.81
N GLY A 139 -1.28 -4.57 11.28
CA GLY A 139 -1.72 -3.30 11.85
C GLY A 139 -1.19 -3.15 13.27
N SER A 140 -2.07 -2.95 14.25
CA SER A 140 -1.71 -2.91 15.68
C SER A 140 -1.59 -4.29 16.32
N GLY A 141 -1.79 -5.38 15.56
CA GLY A 141 -1.97 -6.72 16.10
C GLY A 141 -3.37 -6.97 16.70
N ILE A 142 -4.25 -5.98 16.64
CA ILE A 142 -5.60 -6.03 17.19
C ILE A 142 -6.60 -6.04 16.02
N ALA A 143 -7.48 -7.04 16.00
CA ALA A 143 -8.53 -7.11 15.00
C ALA A 143 -9.68 -6.12 15.32
N PRO A 144 -10.25 -5.43 14.31
CA PRO A 144 -11.49 -4.68 14.48
C PRO A 144 -12.65 -5.58 14.96
N PRO A 145 -13.68 -5.01 15.62
CA PRO A 145 -13.99 -3.59 15.76
C PRO A 145 -13.42 -2.94 17.03
N LYS A 146 -12.37 -3.51 17.64
CA LYS A 146 -11.75 -2.92 18.83
C LYS A 146 -11.15 -1.54 18.51
N ASP A 147 -11.27 -0.60 19.45
CA ASP A 147 -10.89 0.81 19.24
C ASP A 147 -9.40 1.01 18.89
N ASP A 148 -8.53 0.10 19.38
CA ASP A 148 -7.09 0.12 19.13
C ASP A 148 -6.67 -0.58 17.83
N ALA A 149 -7.63 -1.00 16.99
CA ALA A 149 -7.32 -1.55 15.66
C ALA A 149 -6.67 -0.48 14.78
N ALA A 150 -5.71 -0.88 13.94
CA ALA A 150 -5.07 0.02 13.00
C ALA A 150 -6.08 0.54 11.97
N SER A 151 -5.81 1.74 11.43
CA SER A 151 -6.72 2.37 10.49
C SER A 151 -6.03 3.04 9.31
N PHE A 152 -6.78 3.12 8.23
CA PHE A 152 -6.58 4.12 7.19
C PHE A 152 -7.69 5.15 7.36
N SER A 153 -7.32 6.42 7.46
CA SER A 153 -8.24 7.53 7.71
C SER A 153 -8.02 8.63 6.67
N ASN A 154 -9.02 9.50 6.50
CA ASN A 154 -9.00 10.61 5.53
C ASN A 154 -8.84 10.16 4.07
N LEU A 155 -9.43 9.01 3.73
CA LEU A 155 -9.38 8.43 2.39
C LEU A 155 -10.13 9.29 1.36
N LYS A 156 -9.43 9.65 0.29
CA LYS A 156 -9.97 10.46 -0.82
C LYS A 156 -9.43 9.93 -2.15
N PHE A 157 -10.26 9.97 -3.18
CA PHE A 157 -9.81 9.83 -4.57
C PHE A 157 -9.54 11.20 -5.17
N PHE A 158 -8.50 11.30 -5.98
CA PHE A 158 -8.21 12.52 -6.72
C PHE A 158 -8.47 12.25 -8.21
N ASP A 159 -9.20 13.13 -8.87
CA ASP A 159 -9.31 13.07 -10.34
C ASP A 159 -8.06 13.66 -11.01
N ALA A 160 -7.99 13.51 -12.33
CA ALA A 160 -6.92 14.04 -13.16
C ALA A 160 -6.79 15.59 -13.10
N ALA A 161 -7.82 16.30 -12.64
CA ALA A 161 -7.77 17.75 -12.43
C ALA A 161 -7.33 18.12 -11.00
N GLY A 162 -7.00 17.12 -10.16
CA GLY A 162 -6.57 17.31 -8.78
C GLY A 162 -7.72 17.52 -7.79
N ASN A 163 -8.98 17.35 -8.19
CA ASN A 163 -10.11 17.50 -7.28
C ASN A 163 -10.24 16.26 -6.39
N ALA A 164 -10.41 16.47 -5.09
CA ALA A 164 -10.55 15.40 -4.11
C ALA A 164 -12.01 15.00 -3.90
N TYR A 165 -12.30 13.71 -3.97
CA TYR A 165 -13.62 13.11 -3.74
C TYR A 165 -13.57 12.17 -2.55
N PRO A 166 -14.52 12.28 -1.61
CA PRO A 166 -14.61 11.34 -0.49
C PRO A 166 -14.87 9.91 -0.96
N ILE A 167 -14.29 8.94 -0.24
CA ILE A 167 -14.59 7.52 -0.42
C ILE A 167 -15.64 7.11 0.61
N ASP A 168 -16.88 6.96 0.15
CA ASP A 168 -17.96 6.36 0.94
C ASP A 168 -18.66 5.30 0.07
N ARG A 169 -18.00 4.15 -0.05
CA ARG A 169 -18.48 3.00 -0.83
C ARG A 169 -18.22 1.72 -0.06
N LYS A 170 -19.18 0.81 -0.13
CA LYS A 170 -18.97 -0.58 0.25
C LYS A 170 -17.98 -1.20 -0.72
N LEU A 171 -16.81 -1.59 -0.21
CA LEU A 171 -15.78 -2.21 -1.02
C LEU A 171 -15.85 -3.72 -0.91
N GLU A 172 -15.44 -4.40 -1.98
CA GLU A 172 -15.05 -5.80 -1.88
C GLU A 172 -13.73 -5.86 -1.11
N TYR A 173 -13.67 -6.72 -0.10
CA TYR A 173 -12.48 -6.93 0.69
C TYR A 173 -12.25 -8.41 0.91
N MET A 174 -10.98 -8.76 1.07
CA MET A 174 -10.55 -10.11 1.45
C MET A 174 -10.15 -10.07 2.92
N SER A 175 -10.82 -10.88 3.74
CA SER A 175 -10.51 -11.07 5.15
C SER A 175 -10.29 -12.54 5.43
N SER A 176 -9.46 -12.85 6.43
CA SER A 176 -9.29 -14.21 6.94
C SER A 176 -9.75 -14.29 8.40
N SER A 177 -9.76 -15.49 8.98
CA SER A 177 -10.05 -15.67 10.41
C SER A 177 -9.04 -14.96 11.33
N CYS A 178 -7.81 -14.74 10.84
CA CYS A 178 -6.75 -14.08 11.60
C CYS A 178 -6.70 -12.57 11.42
N TYR A 179 -7.20 -12.08 10.29
CA TYR A 179 -7.01 -10.71 9.85
C TYR A 179 -8.34 -10.17 9.34
N LEU A 180 -8.86 -9.19 10.07
CA LEU A 180 -10.15 -8.58 9.77
C LEU A 180 -9.97 -7.18 9.23
N VAL A 181 -10.93 -6.76 8.42
CA VAL A 181 -11.07 -5.41 7.87
C VAL A 181 -12.53 -5.00 7.95
N THR A 182 -12.79 -3.72 8.18
CA THR A 182 -14.15 -3.17 8.21
C THR A 182 -14.52 -2.55 6.86
N ASP A 183 -15.81 -2.35 6.64
CA ASP A 183 -16.28 -1.42 5.63
C ASP A 183 -15.68 -0.01 5.85
N ILE A 184 -15.62 0.77 4.78
CA ILE A 184 -15.28 2.19 4.87
C ILE A 184 -16.49 2.94 5.36
N ALA A 185 -16.31 3.70 6.44
CA ALA A 185 -17.28 4.65 6.95
C ALA A 185 -16.57 5.94 7.33
N SER A 186 -17.16 7.08 6.98
CA SER A 186 -16.57 8.40 7.27
C SER A 186 -15.10 8.53 6.79
N TYR A 187 -14.82 8.04 5.59
CA TYR A 187 -13.50 8.10 4.94
C TYR A 187 -12.40 7.34 5.71
N LYS A 188 -12.80 6.34 6.49
CA LYS A 188 -11.94 5.53 7.34
C LYS A 188 -12.35 4.06 7.29
N PHE A 189 -11.38 3.15 7.37
CA PHE A 189 -11.63 1.76 7.73
C PHE A 189 -10.58 1.29 8.74
N PHE A 190 -10.92 0.22 9.46
CA PHE A 190 -10.02 -0.45 10.38
C PHE A 190 -9.59 -1.79 9.83
N TYR A 191 -8.36 -2.19 10.16
CA TYR A 191 -7.79 -3.46 9.76
C TYR A 191 -6.82 -3.95 10.83
N GLY A 192 -6.59 -5.26 10.88
CA GLY A 192 -5.56 -5.83 11.72
C GLY A 192 -5.91 -7.21 12.23
N GLY A 193 -5.01 -7.74 13.05
CA GLY A 193 -5.21 -9.02 13.70
C GLY A 193 -3.91 -9.58 14.26
N PRO A 194 -4.02 -10.54 15.20
CA PRO A 194 -2.87 -11.02 15.95
C PRO A 194 -1.96 -11.97 15.14
N GLY A 195 -2.41 -12.49 13.99
CA GLY A 195 -1.72 -13.55 13.27
C GLY A 195 -1.79 -14.89 14.00
N ASN A 196 -0.65 -15.58 14.12
CA ASN A 196 -0.45 -16.95 14.64
C ASN A 196 -0.57 -18.04 13.57
N VAL A 197 -1.38 -19.08 13.81
CA VAL A 197 -1.60 -20.17 12.84
C VAL A 197 -2.71 -19.72 11.89
N CYS A 198 -2.31 -19.13 10.77
CA CYS A 198 -3.23 -18.67 9.73
C CYS A 198 -2.94 -19.43 8.43
N SER A 199 -4.00 -19.88 7.77
CA SER A 199 -3.97 -20.55 6.48
C SER A 199 -4.34 -19.61 5.35
#